data_AF-A0A843H006-F1
#
_entry.id   AF-A0A843H006-F1
#
_cell.length_a   1.000
_cell.length_b   1.000
_cell.length_c   1.000
_cell.angle_alpha   90.00
_cell.angle_beta   90.00
_cell.angle_gamma   90.00
#
_symmetry.space_group_name_H-M   'P 1'
#
loop_
_entity.id
_entity.type
_entity.pdbx_description
1 polymer ?
#
loop_
_entity_poly.entity_id
_entity_poly.type
_entity_poly.pdbx_seq_one_letter_code
_entity_poly.pdbx_strand_id
1 'polypeptide(L)'
;MFSEYSLQSPAVWDFLRPILAENGGWAIFNFTPRGDNHAKELLDMAKENKDWMVSIQTVDDTKAINKDVLENERQEIIQKNGSDAIFQQEYYCSFDAGINGSYYAEILTQLENAGRRTTLPYDPALDVFTVWDLGINDSTAIWFWQRL
;
A
#
# COMPACT_ATOMS: atom_id res chain seq x y z
N MET A 1 -8.38 -20.05 11.42
CA MET A 1 -7.12 -19.42 11.01
C MET A 1 -7.22 -19.12 9.52
N PHE A 2 -6.98 -17.89 9.12
CA PHE A 2 -6.97 -17.44 7.73
C PHE A 2 -5.53 -17.15 7.31
N SER A 3 -4.97 -18.01 6.45
CA SER A 3 -3.64 -17.80 5.86
C SER A 3 -3.75 -17.17 4.49
N GLU A 4 -2.96 -16.13 4.23
CA GLU A 4 -3.03 -15.32 3.01
C GLU A 4 -4.39 -14.64 2.81
N TYR A 5 -4.92 -14.01 3.86
CA TYR A 5 -6.24 -13.40 3.83
C TYR A 5 -6.43 -12.35 2.71
N SER A 6 -5.37 -11.64 2.31
CA SER A 6 -5.37 -10.73 1.15
C SER A 6 -5.82 -11.37 -0.16
N LEU A 7 -5.67 -12.69 -0.30
CA LEU A 7 -6.04 -13.46 -1.50
C LEU A 7 -7.36 -14.22 -1.35
N GLN A 8 -7.95 -14.21 -0.15
CA GLN A 8 -9.20 -14.90 0.13
C GLN A 8 -10.42 -14.03 -0.16
N SER A 9 -11.56 -14.67 -0.39
CA SER A 9 -12.83 -13.94 -0.49
C SER A 9 -13.23 -13.39 0.90
N PRO A 10 -13.55 -12.09 1.02
CA PRO A 10 -14.00 -11.51 2.29
C PRO A 10 -15.30 -12.15 2.81
N ALA A 11 -16.14 -12.70 1.93
CA ALA A 11 -17.38 -13.39 2.29
C ALA A 11 -17.17 -14.60 3.22
N VAL A 12 -15.99 -15.22 3.19
CA VAL A 12 -15.66 -16.33 4.11
C VAL A 12 -15.64 -15.84 5.56
N TRP A 13 -15.15 -14.62 5.79
CA TRP A 13 -15.15 -14.03 7.12
C TRP A 13 -16.56 -13.74 7.60
N ASP A 14 -17.40 -13.15 6.75
CA ASP A 14 -18.80 -12.86 7.06
C ASP A 14 -19.58 -14.12 7.44
N PHE A 15 -19.28 -15.23 6.79
CA PHE A 15 -19.90 -16.52 7.08
C PHE A 15 -19.44 -17.12 8.43
N LEU A 16 -18.16 -16.98 8.78
CA LEU A 16 -17.57 -17.59 9.98
C LEU A 16 -17.76 -16.74 11.24
N ARG A 17 -17.90 -15.42 11.12
CA ARG A 17 -18.02 -14.50 12.26
C ARG A 17 -19.18 -14.85 13.22
N PRO A 18 -20.40 -15.21 12.76
CA PRO A 18 -21.48 -15.61 13.65
C PRO A 18 -21.16 -16.87 14.47
N ILE A 19 -20.42 -17.82 13.90
CA ILE A 19 -20.04 -19.07 14.58
C ILE A 19 -19.08 -18.76 15.74
N LEU A 20 -18.13 -17.84 15.52
CA LEU A 20 -17.22 -17.39 16.57
C LEU A 20 -17.94 -16.60 17.66
N ALA A 21 -18.95 -15.82 17.28
CA ALA A 21 -19.76 -15.07 18.24
C ALA A 21 -20.57 -15.99 19.17
N GLU A 22 -21.05 -17.13 18.66
CA GLU A 22 -21.78 -18.12 19.47
C GLU A 22 -20.87 -18.84 20.47
N ASN A 23 -19.66 -19.20 20.07
CA ASN A 23 -18.76 -20.04 20.88
C ASN A 23 -17.68 -19.27 21.66
N GLY A 24 -17.62 -17.94 21.53
CA GLY A 24 -16.58 -17.11 22.15
C GLY A 24 -15.18 -17.35 21.57
N GLY A 25 -15.11 -17.85 20.34
CA GLY A 25 -13.86 -18.19 19.66
C GLY A 25 -13.15 -16.95 19.11
N TRP A 26 -11.91 -17.17 18.67
CA TRP A 26 -11.06 -16.14 18.07
C TRP A 26 -10.60 -16.53 16.67
N ALA A 27 -10.17 -15.55 15.89
CA ALA A 27 -9.60 -15.73 14.56
C ALA A 27 -8.20 -15.11 14.48
N ILE A 28 -7.33 -15.74 13.68
CA ILE A 28 -6.05 -15.18 13.25
C ILE A 28 -6.12 -14.98 11.74
N PHE A 29 -5.63 -13.82 11.30
CA PHE A 29 -5.48 -13.45 9.90
C PHE A 29 -4.02 -13.13 9.66
N ASN A 30 -3.31 -13.99 8.94
CA ASN A 30 -1.96 -13.72 8.45
C ASN A 30 -2.00 -13.46 6.95
N PHE A 31 -1.29 -12.45 6.49
CA PHE A 31 -1.24 -12.05 5.08
C PHE A 31 -0.08 -11.08 4.83
N THR A 32 0.32 -10.95 3.57
CA THR A 32 1.13 -9.83 3.09
C THR A 32 0.25 -8.78 2.40
N PRO A 33 0.65 -7.49 2.40
CA PRO A 33 -0.08 -6.44 1.71
C PRO A 33 -0.31 -6.76 0.24
N ARG A 34 -1.45 -6.36 -0.31
CA ARG A 34 -1.78 -6.50 -1.74
C ARG A 34 -2.53 -5.27 -2.25
N GLY A 35 -1.94 -4.10 -2.01
CA GLY A 35 -2.59 -2.81 -2.25
C GLY A 35 -3.73 -2.53 -1.28
N ASP A 36 -4.61 -1.61 -1.68
CA ASP A 36 -5.79 -1.22 -0.90
C ASP A 36 -6.94 -2.21 -1.13
N ASN A 37 -7.04 -3.21 -0.25
CA ASN A 37 -8.04 -4.28 -0.32
C ASN A 37 -8.67 -4.58 1.05
N HIS A 38 -9.55 -5.58 1.10
CA HIS A 38 -10.26 -6.00 2.32
C HIS A 38 -9.34 -6.43 3.47
N ALA A 39 -8.12 -6.91 3.19
CA ALA A 39 -7.15 -7.23 4.25
C ALA A 39 -6.51 -5.96 4.83
N LYS A 40 -6.29 -4.92 4.02
CA LYS A 40 -5.89 -3.59 4.51
C LYS A 40 -7.00 -2.96 5.34
N GLU A 41 -8.25 -3.02 4.88
CA GLU A 41 -9.41 -2.54 5.64
C GLU A 41 -9.53 -3.24 7.02
N LEU A 42 -9.32 -4.56 7.06
CA LEU A 42 -9.29 -5.32 8.31
C LEU A 42 -8.15 -4.85 9.23
N LEU A 43 -6.95 -4.63 8.69
CA LEU A 43 -5.80 -4.15 9.45
C LEU A 43 -6.05 -2.75 10.02
N ASP A 44 -6.58 -1.83 9.22
CA ASP A 44 -6.85 -0.46 9.63
C ASP A 44 -7.92 -0.42 10.73
N MET A 45 -9.00 -1.22 10.60
CA MET A 45 -9.98 -1.40 11.67
C MET A 45 -9.36 -2.00 12.94
N ALA A 46 -8.55 -3.05 12.80
CA ALA A 46 -7.94 -3.75 13.93
C ALA A 46 -6.96 -2.85 14.71
N LYS A 47 -6.26 -1.92 14.05
CA LYS A 47 -5.37 -0.94 14.71
C LYS A 47 -6.14 0.01 15.64
N GLU A 48 -7.39 0.32 15.31
CA GLU A 48 -8.24 1.22 16.08
C GLU A 48 -9.09 0.48 17.14
N ASN A 49 -9.10 -0.86 17.10
CA ASN A 49 -9.94 -1.69 17.94
C ASN A 49 -9.12 -2.45 19.02
N LYS A 50 -9.38 -2.14 20.29
CA LYS A 50 -8.68 -2.71 21.45
C LYS A 50 -8.90 -4.21 21.64
N ASP A 51 -9.95 -4.77 21.05
CA ASP A 51 -10.24 -6.20 21.12
C ASP A 51 -9.36 -7.01 20.14
N TRP A 52 -8.62 -6.32 19.26
CA TRP A 52 -7.73 -6.94 18.29
C TRP A 52 -6.27 -6.80 18.72
N MET A 53 -5.52 -7.89 18.53
CA MET A 53 -4.06 -7.86 18.58
C MET A 53 -3.54 -7.68 17.15
N VAL A 54 -2.73 -6.65 16.93
CA VAL A 54 -2.10 -6.36 15.64
C VAL A 54 -0.59 -6.49 15.77
N SER A 55 0.04 -7.18 14.81
CA SER A 55 1.49 -7.28 14.70
C SER A 55 1.88 -7.19 13.22
N ILE A 56 2.71 -6.20 12.89
CA ILE A 56 3.33 -6.02 11.58
C ILE A 56 4.82 -6.22 11.79
N GLN A 57 5.42 -7.19 11.08
CA GLN A 57 6.80 -7.61 11.30
C GLN A 57 7.53 -7.65 9.96
N THR A 58 8.52 -6.78 9.80
CA THR A 58 9.38 -6.76 8.61
C THR A 58 10.53 -7.76 8.74
N VAL A 59 11.29 -7.95 7.67
CA VAL A 59 12.55 -8.70 7.71
C VAL A 59 13.57 -8.10 8.68
N ASP A 60 13.54 -6.80 8.92
CA ASP A 60 14.43 -6.13 9.87
C ASP A 60 14.06 -6.42 11.33
N ASP A 61 12.77 -6.59 11.61
CA ASP A 61 12.27 -6.96 12.93
C ASP A 61 12.58 -8.43 13.24
N THR A 62 12.26 -9.32 12.29
CA THR A 62 12.37 -10.77 12.49
C THR A 62 13.79 -11.30 12.37
N LYS A 63 14.61 -10.70 11.50
CA LYS A 63 15.99 -11.12 11.17
C LYS A 63 16.10 -12.60 10.80
N ALA A 64 15.01 -13.19 10.31
CA ALA A 64 14.92 -14.60 10.00
C ALA A 64 15.71 -14.98 8.73
N ILE A 65 15.97 -14.00 7.86
CA ILE A 65 16.65 -14.17 6.58
C ILE A 65 17.96 -13.40 6.62
N ASN A 66 19.03 -14.02 6.12
CA ASN A 66 20.34 -13.37 6.01
C ASN A 66 20.27 -12.20 5.01
N LYS A 67 20.93 -11.09 5.34
CA LYS A 67 21.02 -9.90 4.48
C LYS A 67 21.54 -10.19 3.07
N ASP A 68 22.51 -11.09 2.94
CA ASP A 68 23.06 -11.44 1.61
C ASP A 68 22.01 -12.15 0.74
N VAL A 69 21.14 -12.95 1.36
CA VAL A 69 20.02 -13.62 0.67
C VAL A 69 18.96 -12.59 0.30
N LEU A 70 18.62 -11.66 1.21
CA LEU A 70 17.65 -10.59 0.94
C LEU A 70 18.09 -9.69 -0.22
N GLU A 71 19.37 -9.36 -0.31
CA GLU A 71 19.86 -8.55 -1.43
C GLU A 71 19.77 -9.31 -2.75
N ASN A 72 20.13 -10.59 -2.77
CA ASN A 72 19.97 -11.41 -3.98
C ASN A 72 18.49 -11.51 -4.41
N GLU A 73 17.58 -11.79 -3.48
CA GLU A 73 16.13 -11.82 -3.72
C GLU A 73 15.62 -10.50 -4.29
N ARG A 74 16.07 -9.37 -3.71
CA ARG A 74 15.73 -8.04 -4.19
C ARG A 74 16.19 -7.82 -5.63
N GLN A 75 17.42 -8.20 -5.96
CA GLN A 75 17.97 -8.07 -7.32
C GLN A 75 17.22 -8.95 -8.33
N GLU A 76 16.88 -10.19 -7.98
CA GLU A 76 16.10 -11.08 -8.84
C GLU A 76 14.69 -10.54 -9.09
N ILE A 77 14.04 -9.99 -8.06
CA ILE A 77 12.73 -9.33 -8.18
C ILE A 77 12.84 -8.11 -9.10
N ILE A 78 13.84 -7.24 -8.92
CA ILE A 78 14.05 -6.08 -9.79
C ILE A 78 14.27 -6.54 -11.24
N GLN A 79 15.10 -7.56 -11.47
CA GLN A 79 15.38 -8.07 -12.81
C GLN A 79 14.11 -8.61 -13.50
N LYS A 80 13.24 -9.29 -12.74
CA LYS A 80 12.01 -9.89 -13.28
C LYS A 80 10.87 -8.90 -13.44
N ASN A 81 10.72 -7.97 -12.51
CA ASN A 81 9.54 -7.11 -12.40
C ASN A 81 9.82 -5.64 -12.72
N GLY A 82 11.08 -5.26 -12.95
CA GLY A 82 11.50 -3.90 -13.25
C GLY A 82 11.48 -2.94 -12.06
N SER A 83 11.16 -3.41 -10.86
CA SER A 83 11.11 -2.63 -9.62
C SER A 83 11.27 -3.53 -8.40
N ASP A 84 11.58 -2.96 -7.23
CA ASP A 84 11.62 -3.69 -5.97
C ASP A 84 10.26 -3.70 -5.23
N ALA A 85 9.17 -3.35 -5.91
CA ALA A 85 7.86 -3.22 -5.31
C ALA A 85 7.37 -4.54 -4.66
N ILE A 86 7.53 -5.67 -5.36
CA ILE A 86 7.20 -6.99 -4.78
C ILE A 86 8.08 -7.29 -3.55
N PHE A 87 9.35 -6.87 -3.59
CA PHE A 87 10.25 -7.05 -2.45
C PHE A 87 9.78 -6.22 -1.24
N GLN A 88 9.42 -4.96 -1.44
CA GLN A 88 8.87 -4.11 -0.38
C GLN A 88 7.54 -4.66 0.18
N GLN A 89 6.70 -5.22 -0.68
CA GLN A 89 5.44 -5.83 -0.28
C GLN A 89 5.64 -7.08 0.60
N GLU A 90 6.43 -8.05 0.12
CA GLU A 90 6.56 -9.36 0.77
C GLU A 90 7.50 -9.33 1.98
N TYR A 91 8.57 -8.52 1.93
CA TYR A 91 9.60 -8.51 2.99
C TYR A 91 9.48 -7.31 3.96
N TYR A 92 8.93 -6.18 3.52
CA TYR A 92 8.81 -4.97 4.34
C TYR A 92 7.35 -4.60 4.67
N CYS A 93 6.39 -5.45 4.32
CA CYS A 93 4.96 -5.20 4.57
C CYS A 93 4.47 -3.83 4.07
N SER A 94 5.00 -3.35 2.93
CA SER A 94 4.56 -2.10 2.32
C SER A 94 3.25 -2.27 1.54
N PHE A 95 2.28 -1.40 1.82
CA PHE A 95 1.02 -1.31 1.06
C PHE A 95 1.14 -0.43 -0.19
N ASP A 96 2.13 0.47 -0.23
CA ASP A 96 2.36 1.40 -1.35
C ASP A 96 2.98 0.71 -2.56
N ALA A 97 3.63 -0.43 -2.33
CA ALA A 97 4.27 -1.21 -3.37
C ALA A 97 3.29 -2.04 -4.25
N GLY A 98 1.99 -1.99 -3.94
CA GLY A 98 0.96 -2.79 -4.60
C GLY A 98 0.50 -2.30 -5.98
N ILE A 99 0.90 -1.11 -6.44
CA ILE A 99 0.46 -0.59 -7.75
C ILE A 99 1.40 -1.06 -8.87
N ASN A 100 1.45 -2.38 -9.07
CA ASN A 100 2.18 -2.98 -10.18
C ASN A 100 1.50 -2.55 -11.51
N GLY A 101 2.19 -1.73 -12.30
CA GLY A 101 1.67 -1.16 -13.56
C GLY A 101 1.45 0.37 -13.57
N SER A 102 1.64 1.07 -12.44
CA SER A 102 1.67 2.53 -12.45
C SER A 102 3.05 3.05 -12.86
N TYR A 103 3.12 3.68 -14.04
CA TYR A 103 4.33 4.27 -14.57
C TYR A 103 4.96 5.35 -13.67
N TYR A 104 4.17 6.00 -12.83
CA TYR A 104 4.60 7.13 -12.00
C TYR A 104 4.65 6.82 -10.50
N ALA A 105 4.34 5.60 -10.06
CA ALA A 105 4.28 5.24 -8.64
C ALA A 105 5.61 5.54 -7.92
N GLU A 106 6.74 5.09 -8.47
CA GLU A 106 8.06 5.32 -7.88
C GLU A 106 8.37 6.81 -7.74
N ILE A 107 8.08 7.61 -8.78
CA ILE A 107 8.31 9.05 -8.77
C ILE A 107 7.45 9.74 -7.71
N LEU A 108 6.18 9.37 -7.59
CA LEU A 108 5.27 9.92 -6.58
C LEU A 108 5.74 9.58 -5.15
N THR A 109 6.14 8.34 -4.91
CA THR A 109 6.70 7.90 -3.62
C THR A 109 7.97 8.67 -3.27
N GLN A 110 8.88 8.87 -4.24
CA GLN A 110 10.08 9.68 -4.02
C GLN A 110 9.76 11.15 -3.70
N LEU A 111 8.78 11.75 -4.39
CA LEU A 111 8.34 13.12 -4.12
C LEU A 111 7.71 13.25 -2.73
N GLU A 112 6.93 12.28 -2.29
CA GLU A 112 6.31 12.25 -0.97
C GLU A 112 7.38 12.09 0.14
N ASN A 113 8.27 11.11 -0.01
CA ASN A 113 9.35 10.87 0.95
C ASN A 113 10.32 12.07 1.06
N ALA A 114 10.53 12.80 -0.04
CA ALA A 114 11.34 14.01 -0.05
C ALA A 114 10.59 15.26 0.46
N GLY A 115 9.34 15.12 0.93
CA GLY A 115 8.51 16.25 1.39
C GLY A 115 8.13 17.25 0.29
N ARG A 116 8.21 16.84 -0.98
CA ARG A 116 7.89 17.69 -2.14
C ARG A 116 6.40 17.71 -2.46
N ARG A 117 5.62 16.78 -1.93
CA ARG A 117 4.15 16.89 -1.89
C ARG A 117 3.76 17.83 -0.75
N THR A 118 3.68 19.12 -1.06
CA THR A 118 3.41 20.17 -0.06
C THR A 118 2.56 21.29 -0.65
N THR A 119 2.05 22.16 0.22
CA THR A 119 1.34 23.37 -0.19
C THR A 119 2.34 24.50 -0.38
N LEU A 120 2.39 25.04 -1.60
CA LEU A 120 3.17 26.24 -1.92
C LEU A 120 2.23 27.43 -2.14
N PRO A 121 2.55 28.62 -1.61
CA PRO A 121 1.78 29.81 -1.91
C PRO A 121 1.94 30.20 -3.39
N TYR A 122 0.87 30.71 -3.99
CA TYR A 122 0.89 31.28 -5.34
C TYR A 122 1.71 32.59 -5.37
N ASP A 123 2.56 32.75 -6.38
CA ASP A 123 3.32 33.99 -6.62
C ASP A 123 2.56 34.91 -7.60
N PRO A 124 2.07 36.08 -7.19
CA PRO A 124 1.33 36.99 -8.05
C PRO A 124 2.17 37.63 -9.17
N ALA A 125 3.49 37.54 -9.12
CA ALA A 125 4.38 38.10 -10.14
C ALA A 125 4.59 37.18 -11.35
N LEU A 126 4.16 35.92 -11.28
CA LEU A 126 4.36 34.92 -12.32
C LEU A 126 3.03 34.51 -12.96
N ASP A 127 3.06 34.27 -14.27
CA ASP A 127 1.91 33.72 -14.98
C ASP A 127 1.56 32.31 -14.46
N VAL A 128 0.26 32.01 -14.43
CA VAL A 128 -0.25 30.67 -14.15
C VAL A 128 -0.52 29.96 -15.46
N PHE A 129 0.17 28.85 -15.67
CA PHE A 129 -0.10 27.95 -16.77
C PHE A 129 -1.10 26.89 -16.33
N THR A 130 -2.09 26.62 -17.18
CA THR A 130 -3.07 25.55 -16.94
C THR A 130 -2.99 24.49 -18.01
N VAL A 131 -2.99 23.22 -17.60
CA VAL A 131 -3.10 22.05 -18.49
C VAL A 131 -4.44 21.38 -18.23
N TRP A 132 -5.16 21.07 -19.29
CA TRP A 132 -6.53 20.58 -19.22
C TRP A 132 -6.61 19.19 -19.83
N ASP A 133 -7.14 18.26 -19.05
CA ASP A 133 -7.61 16.96 -19.54
C ASP A 133 -9.14 17.00 -19.57
N LEU A 134 -9.69 17.09 -20.78
CA LEU A 134 -11.12 17.35 -20.99
C LEU A 134 -11.90 16.04 -21.02
N GLY A 135 -12.60 15.77 -19.93
CA GLY A 135 -13.50 14.62 -19.83
C GLY A 135 -14.91 14.93 -20.31
N ILE A 136 -15.43 14.17 -21.28
CA ILE A 136 -16.81 14.28 -21.78
C ILE A 136 -17.75 13.32 -21.04
N ASN A 137 -17.28 12.09 -20.79
CA ASN A 137 -18.02 11.05 -20.04
C ASN A 137 -17.40 10.75 -18.66
N ASP A 138 -16.30 11.42 -18.33
CA ASP A 138 -15.51 11.34 -17.11
C ASP A 138 -15.21 12.75 -16.58
N SER A 139 -14.45 12.84 -15.49
CA SER A 139 -14.15 14.12 -14.85
C SER A 139 -13.10 14.89 -15.64
N THR A 140 -13.37 16.18 -15.91
CA THR A 140 -12.35 17.09 -16.42
C THR A 140 -11.33 17.40 -15.31
N ALA A 141 -10.04 17.22 -15.59
CA ALA A 141 -8.96 17.58 -14.69
C ALA A 141 -8.21 18.82 -15.18
N ILE A 142 -7.91 19.75 -14.27
CA ILE A 142 -7.16 20.98 -14.58
C ILE A 142 -5.97 21.07 -13.64
N TRP A 143 -4.78 21.21 -14.22
CA TRP A 143 -3.51 21.28 -13.50
C TRP A 143 -2.97 22.70 -13.61
N PHE A 144 -2.64 23.31 -12.47
CA PHE A 144 -2.10 24.67 -12.37
C PHE A 144 -0.62 24.61 -12.01
N TRP A 145 0.22 25.36 -12.71
CA TRP A 145 1.65 25.46 -12.39
C TRP A 145 2.23 26.83 -12.75
N GLN A 146 3.32 27.21 -12.07
CA GLN A 146 4.09 28.42 -12.32
C GLN A 146 5.55 28.05 -12.62
N ARG A 147 6.19 28.75 -13.56
CA ARG A 147 7.62 28.60 -13.84
C ARG A 147 8.39 29.76 -13.21
N LEU A 148 9.29 29.43 -12.29
CA LEU A 148 10.29 30.36 -11.76
C LEU A 148 11.41 30.63 -12.78
#